data_AF-A0A1G3V3E3-F1
#
_entry.id   AF-A0A1G3V3E3-F1
#
_cell.length_a   1.000
_cell.length_b   1.000
_cell.length_c   1.000
_cell.angle_alpha   90.00
_cell.angle_beta   90.00
_cell.angle_gamma   90.00
#
_symmetry.space_group_name_H-M   'P 1'
#
loop_
_entity.id
_entity.type
_entity.pdbx_description
1 polymer ?
#
loop_
_entity_poly.entity_id
_entity_poly.type
_entity_poly.pdbx_seq_one_letter_code
_entity_poly.pdbx_strand_id
1 'polypeptide(L)'
;MFGSIGKVIYMKENRLKSRRIAEGLTITDLSRLSKISTKVISQTERFLIDPTEVTKRKIVNGLNAVKRSGEKPYEFEYIFPRTDRD
;
A
#
# COMPACT_ATOMS: atom_id res chain seq x y z
N MET A 1 -40.58 -4.70 3.05
CA MET A 1 -39.88 -3.40 3.09
C MET A 1 -38.39 -3.68 2.98
N PHE A 2 -37.80 -3.42 1.82
CA PHE A 2 -36.38 -3.69 1.57
C PHE A 2 -35.55 -2.57 2.20
N GLY A 3 -35.04 -2.83 3.40
CA GLY A 3 -34.12 -1.95 4.10
C GLY A 3 -32.75 -1.98 3.44
N SER A 4 -32.43 -0.88 2.77
CA SER A 4 -31.10 -0.36 2.41
C SER A 4 -29.95 -1.38 2.45
N ILE A 5 -29.61 -1.91 1.28
CA ILE A 5 -28.29 -2.48 1.02
C ILE A 5 -27.33 -1.30 1.13
N GLY A 6 -26.79 -1.08 2.34
CA GLY A 6 -25.71 -0.15 2.56
C GLY A 6 -24.62 -0.49 1.58
N LYS A 7 -24.50 0.35 0.54
CA LYS A 7 -23.45 0.38 -0.48
C LYS A 7 -22.17 -0.13 0.17
N VAL A 8 -21.76 -1.36 -0.16
CA VAL A 8 -20.45 -1.88 0.23
C VAL A 8 -19.48 -0.83 -0.29
N ILE A 9 -18.98 0.02 0.59
CA ILE A 9 -17.95 0.98 0.25
C ILE A 9 -16.79 0.07 -0.14
N TYR A 10 -16.57 -0.09 -1.44
CA TYR A 10 -15.40 -0.80 -1.96
C TYR A 10 -14.20 -0.10 -1.33
N MET A 11 -13.70 -0.68 -0.24
CA MET A 11 -12.46 -0.23 0.36
C MET A 11 -11.45 -0.38 -0.77
N LYS A 12 -10.78 0.71 -1.15
CA LYS A 12 -9.65 0.67 -2.09
C LYS A 12 -8.57 -0.16 -1.39
N GLU A 13 -8.65 -1.48 -1.40
CA GLU A 13 -7.77 -2.33 -0.60
C GLU A 13 -6.38 -2.41 -1.24
N ASN A 14 -5.54 -1.41 -0.99
CA ASN A 14 -4.10 -1.59 -1.12
C ASN A 14 -3.60 -2.47 0.03
N ARG A 15 -2.60 -3.32 -0.25
CA ARG A 15 -2.04 -4.28 0.71
C ARG A 15 -0.88 -3.71 1.52
N LEU A 16 -0.58 -2.41 1.38
CA LEU A 16 0.63 -1.77 1.90
C LEU A 16 0.84 -2.03 3.39
N LYS A 17 -0.17 -1.74 4.22
CA LYS A 17 -0.07 -1.89 5.67
C LYS A 17 0.23 -3.33 6.08
N SER A 18 -0.52 -4.27 5.50
CA SER A 18 -0.36 -5.70 5.80
C SER A 18 1.05 -6.19 5.45
N ARG A 19 1.60 -5.76 4.31
CA ARG A 19 2.92 -6.19 3.85
C ARG A 19 4.04 -5.51 4.61
N ARG A 20 3.93 -4.22 4.92
CA ARG A 20 4.89 -3.53 5.78
C ARG A 20 5.03 -4.22 7.13
N ILE A 21 3.91 -4.58 7.77
CA ILE A 21 3.91 -5.27 9.08
C ILE A 21 4.49 -6.68 8.95
N ALA A 22 4.14 -7.42 7.89
CA ALA A 22 4.67 -8.76 7.65
C ALA A 22 6.20 -8.78 7.46
N GLU A 23 6.75 -7.72 6.87
CA GLU A 23 8.20 -7.51 6.72
C GLU A 23 8.85 -6.91 7.99
N GLY A 24 8.11 -6.75 9.09
CA GLY A 24 8.62 -6.24 10.36
C GLY A 24 8.97 -4.75 10.37
N LEU A 25 8.51 -3.98 9.39
CA LEU A 25 8.87 -2.57 9.23
C LEU A 25 7.94 -1.64 10.01
N THR A 26 8.51 -0.61 10.64
CA THR A 26 7.71 0.55 11.07
C THR A 26 7.40 1.46 9.88
N ILE A 27 6.45 2.40 10.04
CA ILE A 27 6.21 3.46 9.04
C ILE A 27 7.49 4.27 8.77
N THR A 28 8.28 4.50 9.82
CA THR A 28 9.56 5.24 9.72
C THR A 28 10.60 4.46 8.93
N ASP A 29 10.66 3.14 9.05
CA ASP A 29 11.61 2.32 8.29
C ASP A 29 11.26 2.33 6.81
N LEU A 30 9.97 2.11 6.48
CA LEU A 30 9.52 2.20 5.10
C LEU A 30 9.71 3.61 4.52
N SER A 31 9.54 4.65 5.34
CA SER A 31 9.81 6.04 4.95
C SER A 31 11.25 6.24 4.48
N ARG A 32 12.21 5.73 5.26
CA ARG A 32 13.64 5.80 4.92
C ARG A 32 13.95 5.02 3.65
N LEU A 33 13.44 3.80 3.52
CA LEU A 33 13.70 2.92 2.37
C LEU A 33 13.10 3.44 1.06
N SER A 34 11.90 4.01 1.12
CA SER A 34 11.18 4.53 -0.05
C SER A 34 11.51 6.00 -0.37
N LYS A 35 12.17 6.72 0.54
CA LYS A 35 12.36 8.18 0.48
C LYS A 35 11.03 8.95 0.37
N ILE A 36 9.99 8.43 1.03
CA ILE A 36 8.65 9.04 1.12
C ILE A 36 8.39 9.40 2.59
N SER A 37 7.73 10.53 2.87
CA SER A 37 7.46 10.94 4.24
C SER A 37 6.56 9.95 4.99
N THR A 38 6.77 9.83 6.31
CA THR A 38 5.93 9.02 7.21
C THR A 38 4.46 9.40 7.12
N LYS A 39 4.15 10.70 6.93
CA LYS A 39 2.79 11.21 6.73
C LYS A 39 2.15 10.61 5.47
N VAL A 40 2.84 10.63 4.33
CA VAL A 40 2.30 10.09 3.08
C VAL A 40 2.07 8.59 3.18
N ILE A 41 3.00 7.83 3.78
CA ILE A 41 2.82 6.38 4.01
C ILE A 41 1.61 6.13 4.91
N SER A 42 1.51 6.81 6.05
CA SER A 42 0.39 6.67 6.99
C SER A 42 -0.96 7.00 6.34
N GLN A 43 -1.03 8.08 5.56
CA GLN A 43 -2.25 8.47 4.85
C GLN A 43 -2.61 7.45 3.75
N THR A 44 -1.62 6.87 3.06
CA THR A 44 -1.81 5.83 2.04
C THR A 44 -2.36 4.54 2.65
N GLU A 45 -1.83 4.12 3.80
CA GLU A 45 -2.30 2.93 4.54
C GLU A 45 -3.71 3.09 5.10
N ARG A 46 -4.13 4.33 5.36
CA ARG A 46 -5.47 4.67 5.85
C ARG A 46 -6.44 5.05 4.72
N PHE A 47 -6.01 4.92 3.46
CA PHE A 47 -6.80 5.27 2.27
C PHE A 47 -7.29 6.73 2.25
N LEU A 48 -6.57 7.63 2.93
CA LEU A 48 -6.91 9.05 3.01
C LEU A 48 -6.48 9.83 1.76
N ILE A 49 -5.52 9.28 1.02
CA ILE A 49 -5.00 9.84 -0.23
C ILE A 49 -4.81 8.73 -1.26
N ASP A 50 -4.81 9.12 -2.54
CA ASP A 50 -4.37 8.26 -3.64
C ASP A 50 -3.06 8.82 -4.21
N PRO A 51 -1.89 8.29 -3.82
CA PRO A 51 -0.62 8.84 -4.27
C PRO A 51 -0.41 8.65 -5.77
N THR A 52 0.45 9.47 -6.35
CA THR A 52 0.90 9.30 -7.74
C THR A 52 1.53 7.93 -7.95
N GLU A 53 1.48 7.43 -9.18
CA GLU A 53 2.10 6.14 -9.53
C GLU A 53 3.59 6.11 -9.18
N VAL A 54 4.31 7.23 -9.42
CA VAL A 54 5.72 7.39 -9.01
C VAL A 54 5.91 7.18 -7.51
N THR A 55 5.02 7.76 -6.69
CA THR A 55 5.06 7.60 -5.23
C THR A 55 4.77 6.15 -4.83
N LYS A 56 3.76 5.53 -5.44
CA LYS A 56 3.43 4.11 -5.22
C LYS A 56 4.60 3.20 -5.57
N ARG A 57 5.28 3.42 -6.70
CA ARG A 57 6.47 2.66 -7.12
C ARG A 57 7.62 2.80 -6.12
N LYS A 58 7.88 4.01 -5.62
CA LYS A 58 8.88 4.24 -4.56
C LYS A 58 8.55 3.45 -3.28
N ILE A 59 7.28 3.42 -2.89
CA ILE A 59 6.82 2.63 -1.74
C ILE A 59 7.05 1.13 -1.96
N VAL A 60 6.68 0.58 -3.12
CA VAL A 60 6.92 -0.84 -3.46
C VAL A 60 8.40 -1.17 -3.45
N ASN A 61 9.24 -0.29 -4.02
CA ASN A 61 10.70 -0.47 -4.00
C ASN A 61 11.24 -0.47 -2.55
N GLY A 62 10.73 0.41 -1.70
CA GLY A 62 11.08 0.43 -0.27
C GLY A 62 10.68 -0.84 0.46
N LEU A 63 9.51 -1.42 0.16
CA LEU A 63 9.09 -2.73 0.69
C LEU A 63 10.00 -3.86 0.21
N ASN A 64 10.42 -3.84 -1.05
CA ASN A 64 11.28 -4.88 -1.63
C ASN A 64 12.74 -4.77 -1.17
N ALA A 65 13.17 -3.61 -0.68
CA ALA A 65 14.55 -3.39 -0.24
C ALA A 65 14.95 -4.20 1.01
N VAL A 66 13.98 -4.70 1.79
CA VAL A 66 14.27 -5.54 2.98
C VAL A 66 14.22 -7.03 2.70
N LYS A 67 13.81 -7.43 1.49
CA LYS A 67 13.73 -8.83 1.12
C LYS A 67 15.11 -9.46 1.06
N ARG A 68 15.22 -10.69 1.56
CA ARG A 68 16.47 -11.45 1.50
C ARG A 68 16.75 -11.91 0.08
N SER A 69 18.02 -12.16 -0.22
CA SER A 69 18.43 -12.74 -1.50
C SER A 69 17.67 -14.07 -1.74
N GLY A 70 17.00 -14.16 -2.89
CA GLY A 70 16.18 -15.32 -3.27
C GLY A 70 14.69 -15.20 -2.95
N GLU A 71 14.25 -14.18 -2.19
CA GLU A 71 12.82 -13.92 -2.01
C GLU A 71 12.23 -13.20 -3.23
N LYS A 72 11.03 -13.63 -3.65
CA LYS A 72 10.31 -12.97 -4.74
C LYS A 72 9.90 -11.55 -4.33
N PRO A 73 10.21 -10.51 -5.12
CA PRO A 73 9.75 -9.16 -4.86
C PRO A 73 8.22 -9.07 -4.92
N TYR A 74 7.65 -8.13 -4.18
CA TYR A 74 6.26 -7.75 -4.35
C TYR A 74 6.07 -7.03 -5.68
N GLU A 75 5.09 -7.50 -6.45
CA GLU A 75 4.63 -6.82 -7.66
C GLU A 75 3.84 -5.56 -7.32
N PHE A 76 3.86 -4.58 -8.22
CA PHE A 76 3.17 -3.32 -8.01
C PHE A 76 1.66 -3.51 -7.83
N GLU A 77 1.03 -4.24 -8.75
CA GLU A 77 -0.41 -4.53 -8.77
C GLU A 77 -0.83 -5.42 -7.58
N TYR A 78 0.12 -6.15 -6.99
CA TYR A 78 -0.14 -6.90 -5.78
C TYR A 78 -0.29 -5.97 -4.56
N ILE A 79 0.53 -4.92 -4.47
CA ILE A 79 0.44 -3.93 -3.38
C ILE A 79 -0.68 -2.92 -3.63
N PHE A 80 -0.78 -2.43 -4.86
CA PHE A 80 -1.73 -1.43 -5.32
C PHE A 80 -2.55 -2.02 -6.48
N PRO A 81 -3.54 -2.88 -6.21
CA PRO A 81 -4.38 -3.45 -7.25
C PRO A 81 -5.08 -2.34 -8.03
N ARG A 82 -5.21 -2.54 -9.34
CA ARG A 82 -6.07 -1.70 -10.17
C ARG A 82 -7.49 -1.92 -9.67
N THR A 83 -8.07 -0.89 -9.08
CA THR A 83 -9.52 -0.83 -8.97
C THR A 83 -10.02 -0.42 -10.34
N ASP A 84 -10.31 -1.41 -11.18
CA ASP A 84 -11.01 -1.18 -12.43
C ASP A 84 -12.31 -0.43 -12.07
N ARG A 85 -12.40 0.80 -12.55
CA ARG A 85 -13.66 1.54 -12.62
C ARG A 85 -14.14 1.32 -14.05
N ASP A 86 -15.18 0.53 -14.22
CA ASP A 86 -16.17 0.82 -15.25
C ASP A 86 -16.98 2.06 -14.83
#